data_AF-A0A6J4WVA3-F1
#
_entry.id   AF-A0A6J4WVA3-F1
#
_cell.length_a   1.000
_cell.length_b   1.000
_cell.length_c   1.000
_cell.angle_alpha   90.00
_cell.angle_beta   90.00
_cell.angle_gamma   90.00
#
_symmetry.space_group_name_H-M   'P 1'
#
loop_
_entity.id
_entity.type
_entity.pdbx_description
1 polymer ?
#
loop_
_entity_poly.entity_id
_entity_poly.type
_entity_poly.pdbx_seq_one_letter_code
_entity_poly.pdbx_strand_id
1 'polypeptide(L)' 'MMDQIQALEKKLAKLEIKIRETEKRLPAHSVKPQIMTELFELEDEYEALWSQLKALKAKPAVPKD' A
#
# COMPACT_ATOMS: atom_id res chain seq x y z
N MET A 1 -6.68 17.48 -6.05
CA MET A 1 -6.74 16.75 -4.76
C MET A 1 -7.55 15.47 -4.86
N MET A 2 -8.80 15.53 -5.35
CA MET A 2 -9.65 14.33 -5.51
C MET A 2 -9.03 13.27 -6.44
N ASP A 3 -8.43 13.69 -7.57
CA ASP A 3 -7.78 12.76 -8.51
C ASP A 3 -6.55 12.06 -7.91
N GLN A 4 -5.81 12.76 -7.04
CA GLN A 4 -4.65 12.20 -6.35
C GLN A 4 -5.08 11.18 -5.29
N ILE A 5 -6.17 11.44 -4.57
CA ILE A 5 -6.79 10.49 -3.63
C ILE A 5 -7.23 9.23 -4.38
N GLN A 6 -7.96 9.37 -5.49
CA GLN A 6 -8.41 8.23 -6.30
C GLN A 6 -7.23 7.44 -6.90
N ALA A 7 -6.16 8.13 -7.32
CA ALA A 7 -4.97 7.47 -7.82
C ALA A 7 -4.27 6.64 -6.73
N LEU A 8 -4.17 7.16 -5.51
CA LEU A 8 -3.61 6.44 -4.37
C LEU A 8 -4.47 5.24 -3.98
N GLU A 9 -5.79 5.39 -3.92
CA GLU A 9 -6.72 4.29 -3.64
C GLU A 9 -6.60 3.17 -4.68
N LYS A 10 -6.50 3.51 -5.96
CA LYS A 10 -6.27 2.52 -7.03
C LYS A 10 -4.92 1.80 -6.89
N LYS A 11 -3.87 2.51 -6.47
CA LYS A 11 -2.55 1.91 -6.24
C LYS A 11 -2.58 0.96 -5.03
N LEU A 12 -3.19 1.37 -3.93
CA LEU A 12 -3.35 0.54 -2.72
C LEU A 12 -4.13 -0.75 -3.04
N ALA A 13 -5.23 -0.67 -3.79
CA ALA A 13 -5.99 -1.85 -4.19
C ALA A 13 -5.15 -2.84 -5.03
N LYS A 14 -4.27 -2.32 -5.90
CA LYS A 14 -3.34 -3.17 -6.68
C LYS A 14 -2.26 -3.81 -5.81
N LEU A 15 -1.72 -3.07 -4.83
CA LEU A 15 -0.74 -3.61 -3.89
C LEU A 15 -1.35 -4.71 -3.04
N GLU A 16 -2.58 -4.53 -2.55
CA GLU A 16 -3.25 -5.56 -1.75
C GLU A 16 -3.47 -6.87 -2.53
N ILE A 17 -3.79 -6.77 -3.83
CA ILE A 17 -3.85 -7.95 -4.71
C ILE A 17 -2.47 -8.63 -4.80
N LYS A 18 -1.41 -7.86 -5.06
CA LYS A 18 -0.04 -8.39 -5.17
C LYS A 18 0.45 -9.03 -3.88
N ILE A 19 0.16 -8.44 -2.72
CA ILE A 19 0.51 -8.99 -1.41
C ILE A 19 -0.15 -10.36 -1.27
N ARG A 20 -1.47 -10.45 -1.47
CA ARG A 20 -2.21 -11.73 -1.37
C ARG A 20 -1.72 -12.78 -2.38
N GLU A 21 -1.36 -12.38 -3.60
CA GLU A 21 -0.77 -13.29 -4.58
C GLU A 21 0.61 -13.79 -4.16
N THR A 22 1.38 -12.95 -3.48
CA THR A 22 2.71 -13.29 -2.95
C THR A 22 2.61 -14.19 -1.73
N GLU A 23 1.69 -13.92 -0.80
CA GLU A 23 1.40 -14.78 0.34
C GLU A 23 0.99 -16.19 -0.10
N LYS A 24 0.19 -16.32 -1.16
CA LYS A 24 -0.19 -17.63 -1.72
C LYS A 24 0.99 -18.46 -2.23
N ARG A 25 2.13 -17.84 -2.52
CA ARG A 25 3.37 -18.53 -2.94
C ARG A 25 4.18 -19.04 -1.75
N LEU A 26 3.88 -18.61 -0.51
CA LEU A 26 4.57 -19.11 0.67
C LEU A 26 4.18 -20.57 0.95
N PRO A 27 5.17 -21.46 1.15
CA PRO A 27 4.88 -22.83 1.55
C PRO A 27 4.54 -22.93 3.05
N ALA A 28 3.61 -23.80 3.41
CA ALA A 28 3.05 -23.90 4.77
C ALA A 28 4.08 -24.22 5.89
N HIS A 29 5.19 -24.87 5.54
CA HIS A 29 6.18 -25.35 6.52
C HIS A 29 7.61 -24.91 6.20
N SER A 30 7.77 -23.88 5.37
CA SER A 30 9.09 -23.37 5.04
C SER A 30 9.04 -21.88 4.78
N VAL A 31 10.03 -21.16 5.30
CA VAL A 31 10.21 -19.76 4.94
C VAL A 31 11.04 -19.73 3.67
N LYS A 32 10.53 -19.05 2.63
CA LYS A 32 11.31 -18.70 1.45
C LYS A 32 11.77 -17.25 1.58
N PRO A 33 13.05 -16.98 1.92
CA PRO A 33 13.52 -15.63 2.18
C PRO A 33 13.21 -14.64 1.06
N GLN A 34 13.32 -15.07 -0.19
CA GLN A 34 13.00 -14.24 -1.36
C GLN A 34 11.53 -13.78 -1.39
N ILE A 35 10.59 -14.66 -1.03
CA ILE A 35 9.16 -14.33 -1.00
C ILE A 35 8.87 -13.43 0.20
N MET A 36 9.52 -13.65 1.33
CA MET A 36 9.40 -12.77 2.50
C MET A 36 9.93 -11.36 2.22
N THR A 37 11.09 -11.25 1.57
CA THR A 37 11.63 -9.95 1.15
C THR A 37 10.67 -9.23 0.20
N GLU A 38 10.11 -9.95 -0.78
CA GLU A 38 9.11 -9.39 -1.69
C GLU A 38 7.84 -8.92 -0.94
N LEU A 39 7.37 -9.69 0.04
CA LEU A 39 6.23 -9.29 0.88
C LEU A 39 6.54 -8.03 1.67
N PHE A 40 7.69 -7.96 2.33
CA PHE A 40 8.08 -6.80 3.12
C PHE A 40 8.19 -5.53 2.26
N GLU A 41 8.78 -5.63 1.06
CA GLU A 41 8.85 -4.49 0.13
C GLU A 41 7.44 -4.01 -0.29
N LEU A 42 6.52 -4.94 -0.55
CA LEU A 42 5.14 -4.60 -0.90
C LEU A 42 4.36 -3.99 0.27
N GLU A 43 4.57 -4.49 1.49
CA GLU A 43 3.98 -3.99 2.73
C GLU A 43 4.49 -2.57 3.06
N ASP A 44 5.80 -2.35 2.96
CA ASP A 44 6.42 -1.03 3.14
C ASP A 44 5.87 -0.01 2.11
N GLU A 45 5.72 -0.40 0.84
CA GLU A 45 5.11 0.46 -0.19
C GLU A 45 3.65 0.78 0.15
N TYR A 46 2.88 -0.23 0.60
CA TYR A 46 1.49 -0.04 1.00
C TYR A 46 1.38 0.95 2.16
N GLU A 47 2.18 0.79 3.21
CA GLU A 47 2.18 1.71 4.36
C GLU A 47 2.53 3.14 3.96
N ALA A 48 3.55 3.31 3.10
CA ALA A 48 3.96 4.62 2.61
C ALA A 48 2.83 5.33 1.84
N LEU A 49 2.13 4.61 0.94
CA LEU A 49 1.01 5.16 0.18
C LEU A 49 -0.22 5.42 1.07
N TRP A 50 -0.48 4.54 2.03
CA TRP A 50 -1.57 4.71 2.98
C TRP A 50 -1.38 5.94 3.85
N SER A 51 -0.15 6.17 4.34
CA SER A 51 0.22 7.37 5.11
C SER A 51 -0.02 8.65 4.29
N GLN A 52 0.39 8.66 3.02
CA GLN A 52 0.13 9.78 2.11
C GLN A 52 -1.37 10.03 1.91
N LEU A 53 -2.15 8.97 1.70
CA LEU A 53 -3.60 9.07 1.56
C LEU A 53 -4.25 9.64 2.82
N LYS A 54 -3.83 9.18 4.01
CA LYS A 54 -4.28 9.69 5.30
C LYS A 54 -4.00 11.18 5.44
N ALA A 55 -2.78 11.60 5.11
CA ALA A 55 -2.39 13.02 5.17
C ALA A 55 -3.23 13.90 4.23
N LEU A 56 -3.54 13.41 3.03
CA LEU A 56 -4.38 14.12 2.06
C LEU A 56 -5.85 14.22 2.50
N LYS A 57 -6.38 13.16 3.13
CA LYS A 57 -7.75 13.15 3.67
C LYS A 57 -7.88 13.96 4.97
N ALA A 58 -6.82 14.05 5.77
CA ALA A 58 -6.80 14.76 7.04
C ALA A 58 -6.56 16.27 6.90
N LYS A 59 -6.01 16.74 5.78
CA LYS A 59 -5.81 18.18 5.54
C LYS A 59 -7.16 18.84 5.25
N PRO A 60 -7.73 19.66 6.16
CA PRO A 60 -8.89 20.47 5.80
C PRO A 60 -8.43 21.49 4.76
N ALA A 61 -9.28 21.81 3.80
CA ALA A 61 -9.10 22.99 2.96
C ALA A 61 -9.19 24.22 3.88
N VAL A 62 -8.07 24.66 4.44
CA VAL A 62 -7.98 25.97 5.10
C VAL A 62 -7.80 26.98 3.96
N PRO A 63 -8.79 27.86 3.70
CA PRO A 63 -8.60 29.01 2.82
C PRO A 63 -7.51 29.87 3.47
N LYS A 64 -6.50 30.28 2.70
CA LYS A 64 -5.66 31.40 3.12
C LYS A 64 -6.43 32.67 2.82
N ASP A 65 -6.73 33.43 3.87
CA ASP A 65 -7.21 34.81 3.81
C ASP A 65 -6.28 35.69 2.96
#